data_AF-A0A397DMT0-F1
#
_entry.id   AF-A0A397DMT0-F1
#
_cell.length_a   1.000
_cell.length_b   1.000
_cell.length_c   1.000
_cell.angle_alpha   90.00
_cell.angle_beta   90.00
_cell.angle_gamma   90.00
#
_symmetry.space_group_name_H-M   'P 1'
#
loop_
_entity.id
_entity.type
_entity.pdbx_description
1 polymer ?
#
loop_
_entity_poly.entity_id
_entity_poly.type
_entity_poly.pdbx_seq_one_letter_code
_entity_poly.pdbx_strand_id
1 'polypeptide(L)'
;CTNCYFAANNACFLGWSKAQCDSVDLYKWCGDGGSDPSTPSSPKSPPSTNDSYPSSSADTPVTMDTPVTTDTPVTTDTPVTTDTPVTTDTPVTMDTPPPTSGGPQPVNPQCGGCSNCYFAVNNACFLGWSKAQCDSVNEYKWCGDDGSNPSPSPSNAPNPSITSSPKPSTTSSPKPSTTSSPKPSITSSPKPSTTSSPKPSHTCSPKRTPSSNPSTTKQPTLSPATSLKPTPTSPPNTPPSPPGKSGLTNILPKELFLRIFPEALPIYNYENLVAVAEKYPEFANTGNADVDRREVAAFLGQISLESGDLRYVEEINKSTMCQQSPKYPCAAGKQYFGRGPIQLSWNYNYKDFGKAVNLDLVASPELVATDYDLVWWSALWYWNDERWNGNIHKVVGLPGGFAKATFIINGGLECGVNPPNRDSEKSRIASFKKFCELLGVAPGDNLSCQTADFPPKAL
;
A
#
# COMPACT_ATOMS: atom_id res chain seq x y z
N CYS A 1 -3.44 30.38 14.78
CA CYS A 1 -3.93 29.84 16.07
C CYS A 1 -4.86 30.85 16.71
N THR A 2 -6.07 30.47 17.13
CA THR A 2 -7.01 31.38 17.83
C THR A 2 -7.12 31.09 19.33
N ASN A 3 -6.42 30.07 19.83
CA ASN A 3 -6.45 29.62 21.23
C ASN A 3 -5.00 29.32 21.67
N CYS A 4 -4.62 28.07 21.93
CA CYS A 4 -3.30 27.71 22.45
C CYS A 4 -2.35 27.20 21.37
N TYR A 5 -1.19 27.84 21.24
CA TYR A 5 -0.14 27.46 20.31
C TYR A 5 1.01 26.77 21.02
N PHE A 6 1.47 25.64 20.49
CA PHE A 6 2.66 24.93 20.96
C PHE A 6 3.79 25.05 19.93
N ALA A 7 4.86 25.74 20.31
CA ALA A 7 5.93 26.09 19.38
C ALA A 7 6.79 24.90 18.93
N ALA A 8 6.90 23.84 19.75
CA ALA A 8 7.81 22.72 19.46
C ALA A 8 7.38 21.86 18.25
N ASN A 9 6.10 21.87 17.90
CA ASN A 9 5.56 21.11 16.77
C ASN A 9 4.59 21.92 15.90
N ASN A 10 4.60 23.26 16.03
CA ASN A 10 3.74 24.18 15.28
C ASN A 10 2.23 23.83 15.37
N ALA A 11 1.79 23.27 16.51
CA ALA A 11 0.41 22.82 16.70
C ALA A 11 -0.48 23.86 17.38
N CYS A 12 -1.78 23.78 17.08
CA CYS A 12 -2.83 24.62 17.66
C CYS A 12 -3.89 23.79 18.37
N PHE A 13 -4.08 24.05 19.66
CA PHE A 13 -5.08 23.42 20.49
C PHE A 13 -6.30 24.33 20.60
N LEU A 14 -7.39 23.89 19.96
CA LEU A 14 -8.68 24.56 20.00
C LEU A 14 -9.50 24.01 21.17
N GLY A 15 -10.20 24.90 21.90
CA GLY A 15 -11.09 24.52 23.01
C GLY A 15 -10.49 24.61 24.41
N TRP A 16 -9.19 24.92 24.54
CA TRP A 16 -8.64 25.34 25.83
C TRP A 16 -9.03 26.78 26.14
N SER A 17 -9.38 27.05 27.40
CA SER A 17 -9.50 28.40 27.92
C SER A 17 -8.12 29.03 28.07
N LYS A 18 -8.07 30.37 28.16
CA LYS A 18 -6.80 31.07 28.39
C LYS A 18 -6.08 30.58 29.66
N ALA A 19 -6.84 30.27 30.71
CA ALA A 19 -6.28 29.75 31.97
C ALA A 19 -5.67 28.34 31.81
N GLN A 20 -6.27 27.49 30.98
CA GLN A 20 -5.70 26.17 30.65
C GLN A 20 -4.45 26.30 29.77
N CYS A 21 -4.41 27.32 28.91
CA CYS A 21 -3.20 27.66 28.15
C CYS A 21 -2.04 28.06 29.06
N ASP A 22 -2.32 28.99 29.97
CA ASP A 22 -1.33 29.63 30.81
C ASP A 22 -0.88 28.73 31.97
N SER A 23 -1.58 27.62 32.23
CA SER A 23 -1.19 26.64 33.26
C SER A 23 -0.04 25.73 32.84
N VAL A 24 0.39 25.80 31.57
CA VAL A 24 1.50 25.02 31.04
C VAL A 24 2.45 25.93 30.28
N ASP A 25 3.64 26.16 30.84
CA ASP A 25 4.66 27.11 30.36
C ASP A 25 5.10 26.93 28.89
N LEU A 26 4.80 25.78 28.31
CA LEU A 26 5.12 25.43 26.93
C LEU A 26 4.12 25.99 25.90
N TYR A 27 2.93 26.39 26.32
CA TYR A 27 1.87 26.87 25.44
C TYR A 27 1.77 28.39 25.47
N LYS A 28 1.44 28.98 24.32
CA LYS A 28 1.23 30.42 24.19
C LYS A 28 -0.18 30.70 23.72
N TRP A 29 -0.91 31.52 24.48
CA TRP A 29 -2.23 31.98 24.05
C TRP A 29 -2.10 32.94 22.85
N CYS A 30 -2.89 32.67 21.81
CA CYS A 30 -2.93 33.40 20.54
C CYS A 30 -4.35 33.89 20.21
N GLY A 31 -5.31 33.76 21.12
CA GLY A 31 -6.67 34.29 20.93
C GLY A 31 -6.78 35.77 21.29
N ASP A 32 -7.68 36.47 20.62
CA ASP A 32 -8.03 37.85 20.97
C ASP A 32 -8.63 37.86 22.37
N GLY A 33 -8.01 38.60 23.29
CA GLY A 33 -8.34 38.54 24.71
C GLY A 33 -9.82 38.84 24.97
N GLY A 34 -10.55 37.87 25.54
CA GLY A 34 -11.79 38.18 26.28
C GLY A 34 -13.01 37.28 26.15
N SER A 35 -13.01 36.15 25.45
CA SER A 35 -14.20 35.27 25.45
C SER A 35 -13.90 33.77 25.45
N ASP A 36 -14.21 33.14 26.57
CA ASP A 36 -14.20 31.70 26.82
C ASP A 36 -15.34 31.02 26.00
N PRO A 37 -15.10 29.94 25.23
CA PRO A 37 -16.11 29.34 24.38
C PRO A 37 -16.99 28.38 25.19
N SER A 38 -17.96 28.93 25.92
CA SER A 38 -19.06 28.15 26.49
C SER A 38 -20.40 28.84 26.23
N THR A 39 -20.94 28.63 25.01
CA THR A 39 -22.37 28.39 24.66
C THR A 39 -22.61 28.62 23.15
N PRO A 40 -23.47 27.81 22.48
CA PRO A 40 -23.70 27.92 21.04
C PRO A 40 -24.77 28.96 20.71
N SER A 41 -24.53 29.79 19.69
CA SER A 41 -25.54 30.65 19.06
C SER A 41 -25.39 30.61 17.54
N SER A 42 -26.53 30.42 16.87
CA SER A 42 -26.77 30.21 15.44
C SER A 42 -26.18 31.27 14.48
N PRO A 43 -26.05 30.97 13.17
CA PRO A 43 -25.17 31.69 12.25
C PRO A 43 -25.80 32.94 11.65
N LYS A 44 -24.98 33.98 11.46
CA LYS A 44 -25.24 35.11 10.55
C LYS A 44 -24.19 35.11 9.43
N SER A 45 -24.68 35.31 8.20
CA SER A 45 -23.97 35.29 6.92
C SER A 45 -22.81 36.30 6.80
N PRO A 46 -21.87 36.09 5.85
CA PRO A 46 -20.62 36.87 5.77
C PRO A 46 -20.72 38.04 4.79
N PRO A 47 -19.75 38.97 4.84
CA PRO A 47 -19.31 39.67 3.65
C PRO A 47 -17.87 39.29 3.24
N SER A 48 -17.75 39.19 1.92
CA SER A 48 -16.55 39.20 1.06
C SER A 48 -15.48 40.21 1.46
N THR A 49 -14.19 39.87 1.27
CA THR A 49 -13.32 40.51 0.26
C THR A 49 -11.93 39.88 0.18
N ASN A 50 -11.46 39.74 -1.07
CA ASN A 50 -10.08 39.54 -1.48
C ASN A 50 -9.21 40.73 -1.03
N ASP A 51 -7.93 40.51 -0.77
CA ASP A 51 -6.90 40.86 -1.76
C ASP A 51 -5.48 40.47 -1.32
N SER A 52 -4.69 40.21 -2.35
CA SER A 52 -3.30 39.75 -2.36
C SER A 52 -2.34 40.88 -2.74
N TYR A 53 -1.03 40.57 -2.66
CA TYR A 53 0.15 41.21 -3.28
C TYR A 53 0.85 42.35 -2.50
N PRO A 54 2.17 42.62 -2.71
CA PRO A 54 2.99 42.26 -3.89
C PRO A 54 4.41 41.70 -3.64
N SER A 55 5.01 41.33 -4.78
CA SER A 55 6.44 41.02 -5.01
C SER A 55 7.16 42.22 -5.65
N SER A 56 8.48 42.33 -5.44
CA SER A 56 9.45 43.10 -6.25
C SER A 56 10.86 42.54 -5.97
N SER A 57 11.50 41.77 -6.87
CA SER A 57 12.28 42.16 -8.07
C SER A 57 13.61 42.88 -7.79
N ALA A 58 14.74 42.25 -8.17
CA ALA A 58 15.86 42.89 -8.87
C ALA A 58 16.87 41.83 -9.41
N ASP A 59 17.26 42.02 -10.67
CA ASP A 59 18.12 41.21 -11.54
C ASP A 59 19.64 41.38 -11.30
N THR A 60 20.44 40.49 -11.93
CA THR A 60 21.52 40.75 -12.94
C THR A 60 22.66 39.67 -12.87
N PRO A 61 23.56 39.52 -13.87
CA PRO A 61 23.56 38.35 -14.78
C PRO A 61 24.91 37.60 -14.83
N VAL A 62 24.99 36.40 -15.41
CA VAL A 62 26.28 35.90 -15.97
C VAL A 62 26.06 35.08 -17.25
N THR A 63 26.97 35.35 -18.16
CA THR A 63 27.14 35.06 -19.59
C THR A 63 27.33 33.59 -19.98
N MET A 64 26.96 33.28 -21.23
CA MET A 64 27.33 32.08 -21.99
C MET A 64 28.59 32.33 -22.84
N ASP A 65 29.34 31.26 -23.12
CA ASP A 65 29.90 30.88 -24.45
C ASP A 65 30.66 29.53 -24.29
N THR A 66 30.22 28.39 -24.84
CA THR A 66 30.33 27.83 -26.23
C THR A 66 31.68 27.09 -26.50
N PRO A 67 31.83 26.23 -27.54
CA PRO A 67 32.02 24.77 -27.39
C PRO A 67 33.33 24.28 -28.07
N VAL A 68 33.60 22.96 -28.14
CA VAL A 68 34.42 22.22 -29.17
C VAL A 68 34.56 20.74 -28.76
N THR A 69 33.91 19.76 -29.41
CA THR A 69 34.20 18.94 -30.64
C THR A 69 34.95 17.60 -30.39
N THR A 70 34.28 16.48 -30.77
CA THR A 70 34.71 15.24 -31.51
C THR A 70 36.10 14.62 -31.26
N ASP A 71 36.39 13.32 -31.42
CA ASP A 71 35.74 12.06 -31.79
C ASP A 71 36.82 11.00 -31.53
N THR A 72 36.48 9.75 -31.17
CA THR A 72 37.06 8.56 -31.82
C THR A 72 36.32 7.28 -31.42
N PRO A 73 36.04 6.38 -32.38
CA PRO A 73 35.40 5.10 -32.15
C PRO A 73 36.44 3.99 -31.90
N VAL A 74 36.02 2.91 -31.23
CA VAL A 74 36.77 1.65 -31.21
C VAL A 74 35.95 0.55 -31.87
N THR A 75 36.68 -0.24 -32.63
CA THR A 75 36.35 -1.13 -33.74
C THR A 75 35.82 -2.51 -33.29
N THR A 76 35.30 -3.20 -34.30
CA THR A 76 34.52 -4.43 -34.41
C THR A 76 35.18 -5.78 -34.05
N ASP A 77 34.28 -6.72 -33.71
CA ASP A 77 34.16 -8.16 -34.03
C ASP A 77 35.29 -9.18 -33.80
N THR A 78 34.89 -10.30 -33.17
CA THR A 78 35.31 -11.65 -33.61
C THR A 78 34.19 -12.67 -33.31
N PRO A 79 33.87 -13.61 -34.22
CA PRO A 79 32.76 -14.55 -34.04
C PRO A 79 33.17 -16.05 -33.98
N VAL A 80 32.20 -16.89 -33.59
CA VAL A 80 31.98 -18.35 -33.85
C VAL A 80 32.87 -19.41 -33.18
N THR A 81 32.22 -20.35 -32.47
CA THR A 81 32.37 -21.84 -32.59
C THR A 81 31.21 -22.52 -31.82
N THR A 82 30.11 -22.86 -32.50
CA THR A 82 29.68 -24.19 -33.01
C THR A 82 29.35 -25.27 -31.98
N ASP A 83 28.12 -25.75 -32.11
CA ASP A 83 27.47 -26.89 -31.47
C ASP A 83 28.26 -28.21 -31.52
N THR A 84 27.97 -29.08 -30.54
CA THR A 84 28.16 -30.54 -30.68
C THR A 84 26.86 -31.27 -30.30
N PRO A 85 26.38 -32.25 -31.10
CA PRO A 85 25.10 -32.92 -30.88
C PRO A 85 25.21 -34.29 -30.16
N VAL A 86 24.11 -34.62 -29.46
CA VAL A 86 23.42 -35.92 -29.28
C VAL A 86 24.21 -37.21 -28.95
N THR A 87 23.79 -37.89 -27.86
CA THR A 87 23.57 -39.37 -27.80
C THR A 87 22.58 -39.66 -26.67
N THR A 88 21.30 -39.94 -26.96
CA THR A 88 20.60 -41.26 -27.00
C THR A 88 20.62 -42.13 -25.75
N ASP A 89 19.40 -42.45 -25.34
CA ASP A 89 18.94 -43.31 -24.25
C ASP A 89 19.54 -44.72 -24.20
N THR A 90 19.62 -45.27 -22.98
CA THR A 90 19.54 -46.71 -22.71
C THR A 90 19.06 -46.93 -21.26
N PRO A 91 18.52 -48.12 -20.91
CA PRO A 91 17.15 -48.25 -20.45
C PRO A 91 17.00 -48.41 -18.94
N VAL A 92 15.76 -48.26 -18.49
CA VAL A 92 15.26 -48.41 -17.12
C VAL A 92 15.56 -49.81 -16.57
N THR A 93 16.38 -49.90 -15.52
CA THR A 93 16.40 -51.04 -14.60
C THR A 93 15.32 -50.84 -13.54
N MET A 94 14.39 -51.80 -13.47
CA MET A 94 13.46 -51.91 -12.34
C MET A 94 14.24 -52.42 -11.13
N ASP A 95 14.48 -51.56 -10.14
CA ASP A 95 14.97 -52.00 -8.84
C ASP A 95 13.81 -52.36 -7.90
N THR A 96 13.98 -53.55 -7.34
CA THR A 96 13.12 -54.23 -6.39
C THR A 96 13.25 -53.55 -5.00
N PRO A 97 12.18 -53.40 -4.21
CA PRO A 97 12.25 -52.69 -2.93
C PRO A 97 13.06 -53.47 -1.87
N PRO A 98 13.93 -52.81 -1.06
CA PRO A 98 14.63 -53.46 0.04
C PRO A 98 13.76 -53.59 1.31
N PRO A 99 14.13 -54.48 2.24
CA PRO A 99 13.26 -54.90 3.34
C PRO A 99 13.23 -53.87 4.48
N THR A 100 12.07 -53.77 5.12
CA THR A 100 11.82 -53.02 6.36
C THR A 100 12.49 -53.71 7.54
N SER A 101 13.62 -53.17 8.01
CA SER A 101 14.05 -53.33 9.42
C SER A 101 15.01 -52.22 9.83
N GLY A 102 14.51 -51.25 10.61
CA GLY A 102 15.32 -50.24 11.28
C GLY A 102 14.58 -49.74 12.52
N GLY A 103 15.13 -50.03 13.70
CA GLY A 103 14.60 -49.53 14.98
C GLY A 103 14.70 -48.00 15.08
N PRO A 104 14.16 -47.40 16.16
CA PRO A 104 14.10 -45.94 16.30
C PRO A 104 15.51 -45.33 16.27
N GLN A 105 15.78 -44.49 15.26
CA GLN A 105 17.02 -43.70 15.20
C GLN A 105 17.07 -42.65 16.33
N PRO A 106 18.28 -42.30 16.81
CA PRO A 106 18.44 -41.32 17.86
C PRO A 106 18.02 -39.93 17.36
N VAL A 107 16.99 -39.37 17.98
CA VAL A 107 16.52 -38.00 17.71
C VAL A 107 17.58 -37.00 18.17
N ASN A 108 17.99 -36.09 17.27
CA ASN A 108 18.77 -34.93 17.68
C ASN A 108 17.89 -34.06 18.59
N PRO A 109 18.28 -33.81 19.86
CA PRO A 109 17.41 -33.14 20.84
C PRO A 109 17.02 -31.70 20.44
N GLN A 110 17.72 -31.10 19.48
CA GLN A 110 17.41 -29.77 18.93
C GLN A 110 16.50 -29.79 17.70
N CYS A 111 16.14 -30.97 17.18
CA CYS A 111 15.32 -31.13 15.97
C CYS A 111 13.89 -31.60 16.28
N GLY A 112 13.58 -31.91 17.54
CA GLY A 112 12.33 -32.54 17.91
C GLY A 112 12.12 -33.85 17.12
N GLY A 113 11.00 -33.92 16.39
CA GLY A 113 10.68 -35.02 15.46
C GLY A 113 10.93 -34.69 13.98
N CYS A 114 11.58 -33.58 13.66
CA CYS A 114 11.85 -33.19 12.28
C CYS A 114 13.01 -34.00 11.69
N SER A 115 12.81 -34.57 10.50
CA SER A 115 13.79 -35.33 9.73
C SER A 115 14.26 -34.60 8.46
N ASN A 116 14.05 -33.28 8.38
CA ASN A 116 14.44 -32.44 7.25
C ASN A 116 14.84 -31.05 7.76
N CYS A 117 14.49 -29.96 7.08
CA CYS A 117 14.85 -28.61 7.52
C CYS A 117 13.94 -28.11 8.66
N TYR A 118 14.53 -27.90 9.84
CA TYR A 118 13.83 -27.51 11.07
C TYR A 118 13.94 -26.01 11.36
N PHE A 119 12.84 -25.39 11.77
CA PHE A 119 12.80 -24.00 12.21
C PHE A 119 12.37 -23.90 13.66
N ALA A 120 13.30 -23.47 14.52
CA ALA A 120 13.10 -23.46 15.96
C ALA A 120 12.07 -22.42 16.45
N VAL A 121 11.87 -21.33 15.70
CA VAL A 121 11.03 -20.20 16.15
C VAL A 121 9.55 -20.59 16.29
N ASN A 122 9.05 -21.48 15.45
CA ASN A 122 7.66 -21.94 15.48
C ASN A 122 7.53 -23.48 15.45
N ASN A 123 8.62 -24.20 15.69
CA ASN A 123 8.67 -25.67 15.69
C ASN A 123 8.22 -26.33 14.35
N ALA A 124 8.45 -25.65 13.22
CA ALA A 124 8.10 -26.15 11.90
C ALA A 124 9.16 -27.09 11.30
N CYS A 125 8.72 -28.06 10.50
CA CYS A 125 9.56 -28.97 9.74
C CYS A 125 9.22 -28.88 8.25
N PHE A 126 10.14 -28.37 7.45
CA PHE A 126 9.98 -28.19 6.01
C PHE A 126 10.45 -29.45 5.29
N LEU A 127 9.52 -30.35 5.01
CA LEU A 127 9.81 -31.60 4.31
C LEU A 127 10.09 -31.33 2.82
N GLY A 128 11.08 -32.02 2.26
CA GLY A 128 11.43 -31.95 0.83
C GLY A 128 12.42 -30.85 0.45
N TRP A 129 12.95 -30.11 1.42
CA TRP A 129 14.06 -29.20 1.20
C TRP A 129 15.38 -29.97 1.08
N SER A 130 16.29 -29.44 0.28
CA SER A 130 17.68 -29.89 0.23
C SER A 130 18.47 -29.35 1.43
N LYS A 131 19.56 -30.03 1.78
CA LYS A 131 20.47 -29.53 2.82
C LYS A 131 21.00 -28.13 2.50
N ALA A 132 21.33 -27.89 1.22
CA ALA A 132 21.79 -26.58 0.76
C ALA A 132 20.72 -25.49 0.90
N GLN A 133 19.44 -25.80 0.61
CA GLN A 133 18.35 -24.85 0.85
C GLN A 133 18.17 -24.56 2.34
N CYS A 134 18.31 -25.58 3.19
CA CYS A 134 18.22 -25.41 4.63
C CYS A 134 19.36 -24.54 5.17
N ASP A 135 20.59 -24.82 4.75
CA ASP A 135 21.80 -24.10 5.19
C ASP A 135 21.89 -22.68 4.61
N SER A 136 21.03 -22.32 3.64
CA SER A 136 20.99 -20.97 3.05
C SER A 136 20.40 -19.90 3.96
N VAL A 137 19.74 -20.31 5.04
CA VAL A 137 19.10 -19.43 6.02
C VAL A 137 19.61 -19.81 7.40
N ASN A 138 20.31 -18.89 8.07
CA ASN A 138 21.03 -19.15 9.32
C ASN A 138 20.10 -19.59 10.47
N GLU A 139 18.81 -19.25 10.38
CA GLU A 139 17.79 -19.57 11.37
C GLU A 139 17.22 -20.98 11.21
N TYR A 140 17.47 -21.65 10.08
CA TYR A 140 17.08 -23.03 9.87
C TYR A 140 18.20 -23.99 10.23
N LYS A 141 17.79 -25.20 10.63
CA LYS A 141 18.70 -26.27 11.00
C LYS A 141 18.39 -27.52 10.21
N TRP A 142 19.39 -28.06 9.50
CA TRP A 142 19.25 -29.36 8.86
C TRP A 142 19.17 -30.48 9.90
N CYS A 143 18.11 -31.28 9.81
CA CYS A 143 17.84 -32.43 10.67
C CYS A 143 17.58 -33.72 9.86
N GLY A 144 17.87 -33.72 8.55
CA GLY A 144 17.83 -34.91 7.71
C GLY A 144 19.17 -35.63 7.63
N ASP A 145 19.18 -36.83 7.04
CA ASP A 145 20.43 -37.56 6.81
C ASP A 145 21.26 -36.87 5.71
N ASP A 146 22.58 -36.79 5.89
CA ASP A 146 23.50 -36.11 4.96
C ASP A 146 23.54 -36.74 3.54
N GLY A 147 22.84 -37.86 3.32
CA GLY A 147 22.71 -38.57 2.04
C GLY A 147 21.35 -38.47 1.36
N SER A 148 20.35 -37.80 1.94
CA SER A 148 18.98 -37.74 1.42
C SER A 148 18.60 -36.35 0.91
N ASN A 149 19.38 -35.82 -0.03
CA ASN A 149 18.87 -34.76 -0.87
C ASN A 149 17.78 -35.36 -1.78
N PRO A 150 16.53 -34.85 -1.78
CA PRO A 150 15.54 -35.32 -2.73
C PRO A 150 16.06 -35.08 -4.15
N SER A 151 16.13 -36.15 -4.95
CA SER A 151 16.55 -36.07 -6.35
C SER A 151 15.66 -35.06 -7.09
N PRO A 152 16.21 -34.17 -7.94
CA PRO A 152 15.41 -33.18 -8.65
C PRO A 152 14.48 -33.91 -9.64
N SER A 153 13.23 -34.12 -9.24
CA SER A 153 12.18 -34.59 -10.13
C SER A 153 11.56 -33.39 -10.86
N PRO A 154 11.27 -33.52 -12.17
CA PRO A 154 10.55 -32.49 -12.90
C PRO A 154 9.11 -32.34 -12.38
N SER A 155 8.67 -31.09 -12.33
CA SER A 155 7.36 -30.59 -11.92
C SER A 155 6.19 -31.53 -12.25
N ASN A 156 5.49 -32.00 -11.21
CA ASN A 156 4.10 -32.44 -11.29
C ASN A 156 3.35 -32.00 -10.02
N ALA A 157 2.28 -31.22 -10.22
CA ALA A 157 1.38 -30.76 -9.17
C ALA A 157 0.62 -31.92 -8.50
N PRO A 158 0.20 -31.81 -7.22
CA PRO A 158 -0.53 -32.88 -6.55
C PRO A 158 -2.01 -32.92 -7.00
N ASN A 159 -2.48 -34.11 -7.37
CA ASN A 159 -3.91 -34.45 -7.41
C ASN A 159 -4.34 -34.95 -6.01
N PRO A 160 -5.47 -34.49 -5.43
CA PRO A 160 -5.87 -34.90 -4.08
C PRO A 160 -6.28 -36.37 -3.97
N SER A 161 -5.81 -37.02 -2.90
CA SER A 161 -6.11 -38.42 -2.58
C SER A 161 -7.59 -38.69 -2.30
N ILE A 162 -8.02 -39.87 -2.76
CA ILE A 162 -9.37 -40.43 -2.71
C ILE A 162 -9.72 -40.85 -1.27
N THR A 163 -10.84 -40.32 -0.75
CA THR A 163 -11.54 -40.86 0.42
C THR A 163 -12.62 -41.83 -0.04
N SER A 164 -12.59 -43.06 0.48
CA SER A 164 -13.55 -44.13 0.21
C SER A 164 -14.98 -43.75 0.61
N SER A 165 -15.97 -43.97 -0.27
CA SER A 165 -17.41 -43.90 0.03
C SER A 165 -18.15 -45.10 -0.59
N PRO A 166 -19.29 -45.53 0.00
CA PRO A 166 -19.84 -46.87 -0.20
C PRO A 166 -20.68 -47.03 -1.48
N LYS A 167 -20.80 -48.30 -1.89
CA LYS A 167 -21.44 -48.85 -3.10
C LYS A 167 -22.90 -48.38 -3.31
N PRO A 168 -23.33 -48.04 -4.55
CA PRO A 168 -24.73 -47.74 -4.85
C PRO A 168 -25.56 -48.99 -5.21
N SER A 169 -26.78 -49.01 -4.72
CA SER A 169 -27.88 -49.90 -5.12
C SER A 169 -28.62 -49.36 -6.36
N THR A 170 -29.08 -50.27 -7.19
CA THR A 170 -29.79 -50.04 -8.46
C THR A 170 -31.28 -49.74 -8.25
N THR A 171 -31.80 -48.66 -8.84
CA THR A 171 -33.23 -48.56 -9.21
C THR A 171 -33.42 -47.75 -10.50
N SER A 172 -34.33 -48.23 -11.33
CA SER A 172 -34.67 -47.90 -12.71
C SER A 172 -35.28 -46.50 -12.98
N SER A 173 -34.95 -45.97 -14.16
CA SER A 173 -35.43 -44.69 -14.75
C SER A 173 -36.91 -44.66 -15.15
N PRO A 174 -37.54 -43.46 -15.16
CA PRO A 174 -38.64 -43.14 -16.07
C PRO A 174 -38.24 -42.16 -17.20
N LYS A 175 -39.00 -42.27 -18.29
CA LYS A 175 -38.92 -41.66 -19.63
C LYS A 175 -39.23 -40.14 -19.65
N PRO A 176 -38.72 -39.33 -20.62
CA PRO A 176 -38.81 -37.86 -20.57
C PRO A 176 -40.16 -37.32 -21.05
N SER A 177 -40.65 -36.27 -20.38
CA SER A 177 -41.77 -35.43 -20.80
C SER A 177 -41.25 -34.08 -21.31
N THR A 178 -41.85 -33.65 -22.42
CA THR A 178 -41.68 -32.36 -23.09
C THR A 178 -42.33 -31.23 -22.28
N THR A 179 -41.65 -30.11 -22.06
CA THR A 179 -42.31 -28.82 -21.80
C THR A 179 -41.49 -27.65 -22.32
N SER A 180 -42.24 -26.69 -22.86
CA SER A 180 -41.95 -25.58 -23.76
C SER A 180 -41.18 -24.39 -23.18
N SER A 181 -40.38 -23.75 -24.04
CA SER A 181 -39.64 -22.50 -23.84
C SER A 181 -40.55 -21.30 -23.49
N PRO A 182 -40.09 -20.36 -22.63
CA PRO A 182 -40.75 -19.07 -22.49
C PRO A 182 -40.26 -18.05 -23.54
N LYS A 183 -41.24 -17.32 -24.08
CA LYS A 183 -41.16 -16.23 -25.06
C LYS A 183 -40.67 -14.92 -24.39
N PRO A 184 -39.88 -14.06 -25.08
CA PRO A 184 -39.32 -12.85 -24.48
C PRO A 184 -40.36 -11.73 -24.27
N SER A 185 -40.24 -11.07 -23.12
CA SER A 185 -41.05 -9.91 -22.72
C SER A 185 -40.48 -8.60 -23.27
N ILE A 186 -41.39 -7.78 -23.76
CA ILE A 186 -41.18 -6.48 -24.41
C ILE A 186 -40.78 -5.46 -23.34
N THR A 187 -39.65 -4.77 -23.52
CA THR A 187 -39.24 -3.64 -22.66
C THR A 187 -39.25 -2.35 -23.47
N SER A 188 -39.98 -1.37 -22.98
CA SER A 188 -40.19 -0.04 -23.57
C SER A 188 -38.93 0.82 -23.45
N SER A 189 -38.50 1.42 -24.57
CA SER A 189 -37.39 2.38 -24.65
C SER A 189 -37.74 3.75 -24.05
N PRO A 190 -36.80 4.43 -23.37
CA PRO A 190 -36.86 5.88 -23.18
C PRO A 190 -36.19 6.63 -24.35
N LYS A 191 -36.82 7.72 -24.78
CA LYS A 191 -36.42 8.64 -25.86
C LYS A 191 -35.25 9.56 -25.44
N PRO A 192 -34.34 9.96 -26.36
CA PRO A 192 -33.16 10.77 -26.04
C PRO A 192 -33.46 12.27 -25.92
N SER A 193 -32.77 12.96 -25.00
CA SER A 193 -32.77 14.43 -24.86
C SER A 193 -31.38 15.01 -25.19
N THR A 194 -31.32 15.58 -26.39
CA THR A 194 -30.56 16.74 -26.91
C THR A 194 -29.31 17.27 -26.19
N THR A 195 -28.23 17.24 -26.98
CA THR A 195 -26.96 17.99 -26.91
C THR A 195 -27.14 19.51 -26.91
N SER A 196 -26.26 20.25 -26.21
CA SER A 196 -25.89 21.63 -26.56
C SER A 196 -24.45 21.90 -26.10
N SER A 197 -23.57 22.25 -27.04
CA SER A 197 -22.21 22.76 -26.82
C SER A 197 -22.13 24.25 -27.18
N PRO A 198 -21.07 24.98 -26.74
CA PRO A 198 -21.15 26.39 -26.36
C PRO A 198 -20.64 27.37 -27.44
N LYS A 199 -20.85 28.68 -27.21
CA LYS A 199 -20.18 29.79 -27.93
C LYS A 199 -20.09 31.07 -27.05
N PRO A 200 -19.22 32.05 -27.38
CA PRO A 200 -18.24 32.60 -26.43
C PRO A 200 -18.28 34.16 -26.35
N SER A 201 -17.21 34.74 -25.78
CA SER A 201 -16.70 36.12 -26.01
C SER A 201 -17.21 37.23 -25.07
N HIS A 202 -16.56 38.36 -24.78
CA HIS A 202 -15.34 39.03 -25.26
C HIS A 202 -14.78 39.99 -24.17
N THR A 203 -13.46 40.18 -24.24
CA THR A 203 -12.58 41.32 -23.87
C THR A 203 -13.17 42.74 -23.67
N CYS A 204 -12.64 43.52 -22.71
CA CYS A 204 -11.75 44.70 -22.87
C CYS A 204 -11.79 45.69 -21.68
N SER A 205 -10.60 46.15 -21.26
CA SER A 205 -10.34 47.37 -20.45
C SER A 205 -10.46 48.65 -21.33
N PRO A 206 -9.98 49.87 -20.95
CA PRO A 206 -9.59 50.46 -19.65
C PRO A 206 -10.10 51.93 -19.45
N LYS A 207 -9.63 52.58 -18.37
CA LYS A 207 -9.07 53.98 -18.33
C LYS A 207 -9.88 55.06 -17.56
N ARG A 208 -9.31 55.57 -16.45
CA ARG A 208 -8.80 56.95 -16.24
C ARG A 208 -8.83 57.38 -14.74
N THR A 209 -7.64 57.71 -14.25
CA THR A 209 -7.24 58.65 -13.16
C THR A 209 -7.88 60.05 -13.31
N PRO A 210 -7.87 60.99 -12.31
CA PRO A 210 -6.68 61.35 -11.50
C PRO A 210 -6.81 61.98 -10.08
N SER A 211 -5.68 61.94 -9.35
CA SER A 211 -4.99 63.03 -8.61
C SER A 211 -5.64 63.75 -7.41
N SER A 212 -4.99 63.69 -6.23
CA SER A 212 -4.31 64.85 -5.58
C SER A 212 -3.60 64.50 -4.24
N ASN A 213 -2.42 65.09 -4.08
CA ASN A 213 -1.39 65.08 -3.01
C ASN A 213 -1.80 65.93 -1.76
N PRO A 214 -0.93 66.26 -0.76
CA PRO A 214 0.21 65.59 -0.07
C PRO A 214 0.24 65.78 1.50
N SER A 215 1.33 65.26 2.12
CA SER A 215 2.02 65.73 3.36
C SER A 215 1.48 65.21 4.71
N THR A 216 2.25 64.82 5.75
CA THR A 216 3.61 65.19 6.21
C THR A 216 4.18 64.15 7.22
N THR A 217 5.48 63.85 7.10
CA THR A 217 6.57 63.82 8.13
C THR A 217 6.36 63.18 9.53
N LYS A 218 7.12 62.12 9.89
CA LYS A 218 8.34 62.15 10.75
C LYS A 218 8.83 60.76 11.24
N GLN A 219 10.15 60.72 11.43
CA GLN A 219 11.10 59.65 11.77
C GLN A 219 10.92 58.92 13.14
N PRO A 220 11.70 57.83 13.36
CA PRO A 220 11.53 56.84 14.42
C PRO A 220 12.48 57.02 15.61
N THR A 221 12.24 56.24 16.68
CA THR A 221 13.19 56.05 17.78
C THR A 221 13.23 54.59 18.23
N LEU A 222 14.44 54.04 18.25
CA LEU A 222 14.86 52.72 18.74
C LEU A 222 15.19 52.77 20.24
N SER A 223 15.08 51.60 20.91
CA SER A 223 15.98 51.02 21.95
C SER A 223 15.19 50.35 23.09
N PRO A 224 15.79 49.48 23.94
CA PRO A 224 16.83 48.46 23.68
C PRO A 224 16.54 47.10 24.39
N ALA A 225 17.47 46.16 24.19
CA ALA A 225 17.51 44.79 24.66
C ALA A 225 17.76 44.60 26.18
N THR A 226 17.30 43.46 26.71
CA THR A 226 17.79 42.88 27.97
C THR A 226 17.79 41.34 27.98
N SER A 227 18.97 40.81 28.29
CA SER A 227 19.31 39.66 29.16
C SER A 227 19.00 38.20 28.76
N LEU A 228 20.08 37.41 28.74
CA LEU A 228 20.19 35.98 28.46
C LEU A 228 19.90 35.12 29.70
N LYS A 229 19.21 33.99 29.53
CA LYS A 229 19.04 32.89 30.51
C LYS A 229 19.22 31.53 29.79
N PRO A 230 19.79 30.48 30.42
CA PRO A 230 20.46 29.40 29.68
C PRO A 230 19.51 28.38 29.04
N THR A 231 19.95 27.88 27.88
CA THR A 231 19.29 26.92 27.00
C THR A 231 19.35 25.49 27.55
N PRO A 232 18.25 24.71 27.53
CA PRO A 232 18.32 23.26 27.70
C PRO A 232 18.78 22.60 26.38
N THR A 233 19.77 21.73 26.47
CA THR A 233 20.31 20.90 25.39
C THR A 233 19.25 19.99 24.75
N SER A 234 19.09 20.08 23.43
CA SER A 234 18.34 19.14 22.59
C SER A 234 18.98 17.73 22.60
N PRO A 235 18.21 16.64 22.46
CA PRO A 235 18.77 15.31 22.21
C PRO A 235 19.40 15.25 20.81
N PRO A 236 20.41 14.39 20.57
CA PRO A 236 21.23 14.46 19.39
C PRO A 236 20.48 14.01 18.13
N ASN A 237 20.62 14.80 17.06
CA ASN A 237 20.27 14.45 15.70
C ASN A 237 20.92 13.11 15.32
N THR A 238 20.10 12.09 15.07
CA THR A 238 20.57 10.84 14.47
C THR A 238 21.02 11.13 13.03
N PRO A 239 22.20 10.65 12.59
CA PRO A 239 22.67 10.84 11.22
C PRO A 239 21.71 10.21 10.20
N PRO A 240 21.64 10.75 8.96
CA PRO A 240 20.93 10.08 7.87
C PRO A 240 21.50 8.66 7.66
N SER A 241 20.60 7.69 7.53
CA SER A 241 20.96 6.28 7.32
C SER A 241 21.82 6.10 6.07
N PRO A 242 22.76 5.13 6.06
CA PRO A 242 23.63 4.89 4.92
C PRO A 242 22.85 4.54 3.65
N PRO A 243 23.35 4.91 2.46
CA PRO A 243 22.75 4.51 1.19
C PRO A 243 22.94 3.00 1.00
N GLY A 244 21.84 2.24 0.99
CA GLY A 244 21.88 0.80 0.66
C GLY A 244 20.82 -0.09 1.31
N LYS A 245 19.93 0.44 2.15
CA LYS A 245 18.75 -0.30 2.65
C LYS A 245 17.52 0.59 2.52
N SER A 246 16.53 0.15 1.73
CA SER A 246 15.28 0.89 1.52
C SER A 246 14.61 1.21 2.85
N GLY A 247 13.89 2.34 2.93
CA GLY A 247 13.20 2.78 4.14
C GLY A 247 12.33 1.69 4.77
N LEU A 248 11.68 0.88 3.92
CA LEU A 248 10.90 -0.28 4.33
C LEU A 248 11.69 -1.28 5.18
N THR A 249 12.89 -1.71 4.76
CA THR A 249 13.67 -2.74 5.47
C THR A 249 14.16 -2.30 6.85
N ASN A 250 14.29 -0.99 7.07
CA ASN A 250 14.64 -0.44 8.39
C ASN A 250 13.46 -0.49 9.37
N ILE A 251 12.23 -0.44 8.86
CA ILE A 251 11.00 -0.40 9.66
C ILE A 251 10.39 -1.81 9.80
N LEU A 252 10.40 -2.58 8.72
CA LEU A 252 9.87 -3.93 8.64
C LEU A 252 10.97 -4.89 8.18
N PRO A 253 11.86 -5.32 9.10
CA PRO A 253 12.85 -6.35 8.79
C PRO A 253 12.16 -7.71 8.56
N LYS A 254 12.84 -8.62 7.86
CA LYS A 254 12.31 -9.95 7.48
C LYS A 254 11.79 -10.73 8.68
N GLU A 255 12.52 -10.72 9.78
CA GLU A 255 12.17 -11.45 11.01
C GLU A 255 10.88 -10.90 11.62
N LEU A 256 10.67 -9.58 11.52
CA LEU A 256 9.41 -8.97 11.97
C LEU A 256 8.27 -9.36 11.03
N PHE A 257 8.47 -9.29 9.70
CA PHE A 257 7.47 -9.70 8.72
C PHE A 257 6.99 -11.14 8.95
N LEU A 258 7.93 -12.09 9.10
CA LEU A 258 7.63 -13.49 9.37
C LEU A 258 6.94 -13.70 10.73
N ARG A 259 7.26 -12.87 11.73
CA ARG A 259 6.60 -12.92 13.04
C ARG A 259 5.16 -12.42 12.99
N ILE A 260 4.88 -11.36 12.23
CA ILE A 260 3.55 -10.76 12.18
C ILE A 260 2.60 -11.51 11.23
N PHE A 261 3.12 -12.19 10.22
CA PHE A 261 2.36 -13.05 9.30
C PHE A 261 2.92 -14.50 9.27
N PRO A 262 2.80 -15.25 10.37
CA PRO A 262 3.40 -16.58 10.47
C PRO A 262 2.72 -17.62 9.57
N GLU A 263 1.51 -17.34 9.08
CA GLU A 263 0.73 -18.19 8.19
C GLU A 263 0.66 -17.64 6.75
N ALA A 264 1.50 -16.65 6.41
CA ALA A 264 1.53 -16.10 5.06
C ALA A 264 1.78 -17.22 4.02
N LEU A 265 1.00 -17.23 2.94
CA LEU A 265 1.24 -18.15 1.84
C LEU A 265 2.63 -17.89 1.21
N PRO A 266 3.31 -18.93 0.68
CA PRO A 266 4.65 -18.78 0.11
C PRO A 266 4.76 -17.71 -0.99
N ILE A 267 3.67 -17.46 -1.74
CA ILE A 267 3.61 -16.43 -2.79
C ILE A 267 3.89 -15.02 -2.25
N TYR A 268 3.60 -14.77 -0.97
CA TYR A 268 3.89 -13.52 -0.27
C TYR A 268 5.34 -13.50 0.25
N ASN A 269 6.28 -13.66 -0.68
CA ASN A 269 7.71 -13.71 -0.36
C ASN A 269 8.23 -12.31 0.03
N TYR A 270 9.00 -12.24 1.13
CA TYR A 270 9.50 -10.96 1.67
C TYR A 270 10.55 -10.30 0.76
N GLU A 271 11.42 -11.08 0.13
CA GLU A 271 12.44 -10.55 -0.79
C GLU A 271 11.77 -9.84 -1.99
N ASN A 272 10.69 -10.42 -2.53
CA ASN A 272 9.90 -9.77 -3.59
C ASN A 272 9.20 -8.49 -3.09
N LEU A 273 8.66 -8.47 -1.86
CA LEU A 273 8.12 -7.24 -1.26
C LEU A 273 9.17 -6.13 -1.25
N VAL A 274 10.38 -6.43 -0.77
CA VAL A 274 11.48 -5.46 -0.70
C VAL A 274 11.90 -5.00 -2.09
N ALA A 275 12.11 -5.93 -3.02
CA ALA A 275 12.54 -5.60 -4.38
C ALA A 275 11.51 -4.75 -5.13
N VAL A 276 10.22 -5.01 -4.96
CA VAL A 276 9.16 -4.20 -5.56
C VAL A 276 9.03 -2.84 -4.88
N ALA A 277 9.23 -2.76 -3.56
CA ALA A 277 9.20 -1.49 -2.82
C ALA A 277 10.28 -0.51 -3.31
N GLU A 278 11.41 -0.99 -3.84
CA GLU A 278 12.45 -0.12 -4.45
C GLU A 278 11.94 0.68 -5.65
N LYS A 279 10.85 0.26 -6.29
CA LYS A 279 10.19 1.01 -7.36
C LYS A 279 9.44 2.25 -6.86
N TYR A 280 9.20 2.35 -5.54
CA TYR A 280 8.51 3.44 -4.87
C TYR A 280 9.43 4.05 -3.81
N PRO A 281 10.47 4.82 -4.20
CA PRO A 281 11.54 5.23 -3.30
C PRO A 281 11.12 6.17 -2.16
N GLU A 282 9.93 6.79 -2.25
CA GLU A 282 9.33 7.62 -1.20
C GLU A 282 8.53 6.80 -0.17
N PHE A 283 8.10 5.58 -0.52
CA PHE A 283 7.36 4.71 0.38
C PHE A 283 8.21 4.35 1.60
N ALA A 284 7.68 4.64 2.80
CA ALA A 284 8.38 4.46 4.07
C ALA A 284 9.72 5.22 4.15
N ASN A 285 9.84 6.33 3.41
CA ASN A 285 11.09 7.08 3.29
C ASN A 285 10.86 8.58 3.00
N THR A 286 9.90 9.19 3.69
CA THR A 286 9.56 10.62 3.55
C THR A 286 10.57 11.55 4.22
N GLY A 287 11.49 11.01 5.01
CA GLY A 287 12.42 11.76 5.86
C GLY A 287 11.85 12.07 7.25
N ASN A 288 10.63 11.61 7.55
CA ASN A 288 10.03 11.68 8.88
C ASN A 288 9.75 10.27 9.41
N ALA A 289 10.56 9.82 10.36
CA ALA A 289 10.51 8.46 10.87
C ALA A 289 9.14 8.05 11.46
N ASP A 290 8.39 8.97 12.06
CA ASP A 290 7.05 8.65 12.59
C ASP A 290 6.01 8.54 11.47
N VAL A 291 6.13 9.36 10.42
CA VAL A 291 5.30 9.25 9.22
C VAL A 291 5.59 7.93 8.52
N ASP A 292 6.86 7.59 8.35
CA ASP A 292 7.30 6.37 7.66
C ASP A 292 6.83 5.11 8.41
N ARG A 293 6.97 5.09 9.75
CA ARG A 293 6.44 4.00 10.58
C ARG A 293 4.93 3.88 10.51
N ARG A 294 4.20 5.01 10.53
CA ARG A 294 2.73 5.00 10.39
C ARG A 294 2.30 4.52 9.01
N GLU A 295 3.01 4.91 7.96
CA GLU A 295 2.74 4.42 6.60
C GLU A 295 2.88 2.90 6.53
N VAL A 296 3.99 2.34 7.04
CA VAL A 296 4.19 0.89 7.06
C VAL A 296 3.13 0.21 7.93
N ALA A 297 2.82 0.73 9.12
CA ALA A 297 1.76 0.20 9.97
C ALA A 297 0.39 0.20 9.27
N ALA A 298 0.08 1.26 8.52
CA ALA A 298 -1.16 1.38 7.77
C ALA A 298 -1.19 0.39 6.61
N PHE A 299 -0.11 0.27 5.84
CA PHE A 299 0.00 -0.71 4.75
C PHE A 299 -0.24 -2.13 5.28
N LEU A 300 0.45 -2.52 6.35
CA LEU A 300 0.27 -3.81 7.02
C LEU A 300 -1.16 -4.02 7.54
N GLY A 301 -1.74 -2.97 8.15
CA GLY A 301 -3.10 -2.99 8.67
C GLY A 301 -4.16 -3.22 7.60
N GLN A 302 -4.00 -2.56 6.45
CA GLN A 302 -4.92 -2.69 5.33
C GLN A 302 -4.80 -4.08 4.70
N ILE A 303 -3.59 -4.53 4.33
CA ILE A 303 -3.41 -5.85 3.68
C ILE A 303 -3.78 -7.01 4.61
N SER A 304 -3.63 -6.85 5.92
CA SER A 304 -4.06 -7.82 6.94
C SER A 304 -5.55 -8.13 6.81
N LEU A 305 -6.40 -7.11 6.69
CA LEU A 305 -7.83 -7.35 6.48
C LEU A 305 -8.11 -7.93 5.09
N GLU A 306 -7.57 -7.32 4.04
CA GLU A 306 -7.88 -7.68 2.65
C GLU A 306 -7.53 -9.15 2.35
N SER A 307 -6.35 -9.59 2.77
CA SER A 307 -5.82 -10.92 2.45
C SER A 307 -6.01 -11.95 3.55
N GLY A 308 -6.68 -11.58 4.65
CA GLY A 308 -6.82 -12.40 5.85
C GLY A 308 -5.47 -12.78 6.45
N ASP A 309 -4.62 -11.79 6.74
CA ASP A 309 -3.24 -11.93 7.21
C ASP A 309 -2.33 -12.69 6.22
N LEU A 310 -2.46 -12.40 4.93
CA LEU A 310 -1.71 -13.02 3.83
C LEU A 310 -1.95 -14.53 3.68
N ARG A 311 -3.08 -15.04 4.19
CA ARG A 311 -3.48 -16.45 4.03
C ARG A 311 -4.26 -16.74 2.76
N TYR A 312 -4.76 -15.68 2.10
CA TYR A 312 -5.52 -15.78 0.86
C TYR A 312 -4.88 -14.90 -0.20
N VAL A 313 -4.58 -15.48 -1.36
CA VAL A 313 -4.09 -14.75 -2.54
C VAL A 313 -5.21 -14.37 -3.51
N GLU A 314 -6.31 -15.13 -3.50
CA GLU A 314 -7.51 -14.82 -4.26
C GLU A 314 -8.70 -14.66 -3.33
N GLU A 315 -9.65 -13.83 -3.73
CA GLU A 315 -10.92 -13.64 -3.03
C GLU A 315 -11.62 -14.98 -2.80
N ILE A 316 -12.16 -15.17 -1.60
CA ILE A 316 -12.85 -16.41 -1.23
C ILE A 316 -14.18 -16.52 -1.99
N ASN A 317 -14.98 -15.45 -1.97
CA ASN A 317 -16.29 -15.41 -2.61
C ASN A 317 -16.21 -14.75 -4.00
N LYS A 318 -15.61 -15.46 -4.94
CA LYS A 318 -15.27 -14.94 -6.28
C LYS A 318 -16.51 -14.50 -7.06
N SER A 319 -16.41 -13.34 -7.70
CA SER A 319 -17.34 -12.90 -8.74
C SER A 319 -16.60 -12.39 -9.98
N THR A 320 -17.31 -12.18 -11.09
CA THR A 320 -16.66 -11.71 -12.33
C THR A 320 -16.04 -10.32 -12.18
N MET A 321 -16.60 -9.44 -11.35
CA MET A 321 -16.15 -8.05 -11.15
C MET A 321 -15.81 -7.34 -12.47
N CYS A 322 -16.72 -7.42 -13.45
CA CYS A 322 -16.53 -6.81 -14.77
C CYS A 322 -17.51 -5.65 -14.94
N GLN A 323 -16.97 -4.46 -15.19
CA GLN A 323 -17.71 -3.30 -15.66
C GLN A 323 -17.30 -3.00 -17.10
N GLN A 324 -17.97 -3.65 -18.05
CA GLN A 324 -17.67 -3.54 -19.48
C GLN A 324 -17.80 -2.09 -19.97
N SER A 325 -16.75 -1.57 -20.60
CA SER A 325 -16.77 -0.30 -21.32
C SER A 325 -15.72 -0.28 -22.43
N PRO A 326 -15.79 0.65 -23.41
CA PRO A 326 -14.74 0.78 -24.42
C PRO A 326 -13.35 1.08 -23.82
N LYS A 327 -13.29 1.87 -22.74
CA LYS A 327 -12.04 2.19 -22.04
C LYS A 327 -11.50 0.98 -21.28
N TYR A 328 -12.40 0.26 -20.59
CA TYR A 328 -12.11 -0.88 -19.75
C TYR A 328 -12.90 -2.11 -20.24
N PRO A 329 -12.39 -2.83 -21.27
CA PRO A 329 -13.01 -4.05 -21.73
C PRO A 329 -12.82 -5.17 -20.69
N CYS A 330 -13.66 -6.19 -20.77
CA CYS A 330 -13.49 -7.46 -20.08
C CYS A 330 -13.15 -8.52 -21.12
N ALA A 331 -12.09 -9.29 -20.87
CA ALA A 331 -11.70 -10.40 -21.72
C ALA A 331 -12.67 -11.58 -21.53
N ALA A 332 -12.96 -12.30 -22.61
CA ALA A 332 -13.86 -13.45 -22.57
C ALA A 332 -13.30 -14.53 -21.62
N GLY A 333 -14.18 -15.07 -20.75
CA GLY A 333 -13.81 -16.11 -19.79
C GLY A 333 -12.93 -15.64 -18.62
N LYS A 334 -12.62 -14.34 -18.51
CA LYS A 334 -11.81 -13.79 -17.42
C LYS A 334 -12.65 -13.17 -16.32
N GLN A 335 -12.10 -13.21 -15.11
CA GLN A 335 -12.72 -12.67 -13.89
C GLN A 335 -11.71 -11.81 -13.13
N TYR A 336 -12.21 -10.73 -12.56
CA TYR A 336 -11.42 -9.68 -11.92
C TYR A 336 -11.74 -9.56 -10.42
N PHE A 337 -12.07 -10.69 -9.78
CA PHE A 337 -12.15 -10.79 -8.32
C PHE A 337 -10.82 -10.42 -7.65
N GLY A 338 -10.84 -10.22 -6.33
CA GLY A 338 -9.68 -9.78 -5.56
C GLY A 338 -8.48 -10.70 -5.71
N ARG A 339 -7.31 -10.13 -6.01
CA ARG A 339 -6.01 -10.85 -5.97
C ARG A 339 -4.92 -10.05 -5.25
N GLY A 340 -4.02 -10.78 -4.61
CA GLY A 340 -2.86 -10.23 -3.90
C GLY A 340 -3.21 -9.52 -2.58
N PRO A 341 -2.22 -8.81 -1.97
CA PRO A 341 -2.31 -8.31 -0.61
C PRO A 341 -3.40 -7.26 -0.42
N ILE A 342 -3.66 -6.45 -1.44
CA ILE A 342 -4.71 -5.41 -1.43
C ILE A 342 -6.03 -5.88 -2.06
N GLN A 343 -6.12 -7.17 -2.44
CA GLN A 343 -7.25 -7.74 -3.17
C GLN A 343 -7.67 -6.90 -4.38
N LEU A 344 -6.72 -6.64 -5.29
CA LEU A 344 -6.94 -5.89 -6.52
C LEU A 344 -8.15 -6.46 -7.28
N SER A 345 -9.18 -5.64 -7.44
CA SER A 345 -10.48 -6.05 -7.96
C SER A 345 -10.95 -5.13 -9.08
N TRP A 346 -11.82 -5.63 -9.95
CA TRP A 346 -12.41 -4.97 -11.12
C TRP A 346 -11.50 -4.78 -12.33
N ASN A 347 -12.06 -5.05 -13.52
CA ASN A 347 -11.38 -4.96 -14.82
C ASN A 347 -10.64 -3.63 -15.06
N TYR A 348 -11.16 -2.51 -14.55
CA TYR A 348 -10.50 -1.22 -14.71
C TYR A 348 -9.19 -1.10 -13.93
N ASN A 349 -9.13 -1.67 -12.72
CA ASN A 349 -7.91 -1.69 -11.92
C ASN A 349 -6.88 -2.64 -12.51
N TYR A 350 -7.29 -3.82 -12.98
CA TYR A 350 -6.38 -4.72 -13.71
C TYR A 350 -5.83 -4.07 -14.98
N LYS A 351 -6.65 -3.31 -15.71
CA LYS A 351 -6.17 -2.59 -16.89
C LYS A 351 -5.16 -1.49 -16.55
N ASP A 352 -5.44 -0.69 -15.53
CA ASP A 352 -4.54 0.42 -15.17
C ASP A 352 -3.26 -0.08 -14.49
N PHE A 353 -3.33 -1.12 -13.65
CA PHE A 353 -2.14 -1.81 -13.13
C PHE A 353 -1.34 -2.47 -14.25
N GLY A 354 -2.01 -3.15 -15.20
CA GLY A 354 -1.37 -3.77 -16.35
C GLY A 354 -0.57 -2.78 -17.19
N LYS A 355 -1.06 -1.56 -17.37
CA LYS A 355 -0.27 -0.49 -18.01
C LYS A 355 0.97 -0.12 -17.20
N ALA A 356 0.85 0.00 -15.87
CA ALA A 356 1.96 0.37 -15.00
C ALA A 356 3.10 -0.67 -15.03
N VAL A 357 2.76 -1.96 -15.22
CA VAL A 357 3.73 -3.06 -15.29
C VAL A 357 4.02 -3.55 -16.72
N ASN A 358 3.46 -2.88 -17.73
CA ASN A 358 3.56 -3.24 -19.14
C ASN A 358 3.15 -4.70 -19.46
N LEU A 359 2.02 -5.14 -18.88
CA LEU A 359 1.40 -6.46 -19.12
C LEU A 359 -0.10 -6.31 -19.41
N ASP A 360 -0.65 -7.19 -20.25
CA ASP A 360 -2.10 -7.27 -20.45
C ASP A 360 -2.76 -8.08 -19.33
N LEU A 361 -2.93 -7.44 -18.17
CA LEU A 361 -3.61 -8.05 -17.03
C LEU A 361 -5.15 -8.08 -17.19
N VAL A 362 -5.70 -7.51 -18.26
CA VAL A 362 -7.13 -7.71 -18.61
C VAL A 362 -7.30 -9.10 -19.21
N ALA A 363 -6.37 -9.52 -20.05
CA ALA A 363 -6.33 -10.86 -20.64
C ALA A 363 -5.72 -11.91 -19.69
N SER A 364 -4.84 -11.52 -18.77
CA SER A 364 -4.17 -12.44 -17.84
C SER A 364 -4.24 -11.99 -16.37
N PRO A 365 -5.44 -11.76 -15.81
CA PRO A 365 -5.59 -11.27 -14.43
C PRO A 365 -5.06 -12.25 -13.38
N GLU A 366 -5.03 -13.56 -13.67
CA GLU A 366 -4.46 -14.59 -12.80
C GLU A 366 -2.99 -14.37 -12.43
N LEU A 367 -2.22 -13.64 -13.26
CA LEU A 367 -0.81 -13.37 -13.00
C LEU A 367 -0.58 -12.64 -11.68
N VAL A 368 -1.53 -11.80 -11.24
CA VAL A 368 -1.47 -11.08 -9.96
C VAL A 368 -1.46 -12.04 -8.77
N ALA A 369 -1.97 -13.27 -8.91
CA ALA A 369 -1.98 -14.28 -7.85
C ALA A 369 -0.88 -15.35 -7.97
N THR A 370 -0.14 -15.39 -9.09
CA THR A 370 0.85 -16.45 -9.36
C THR A 370 2.27 -15.94 -9.53
N ASP A 371 2.45 -14.66 -9.85
CA ASP A 371 3.77 -14.05 -10.00
C ASP A 371 4.17 -13.32 -8.69
N TYR A 372 5.36 -13.66 -8.20
CA TYR A 372 5.88 -13.19 -6.92
C TYR A 372 6.15 -11.67 -6.89
N ASP A 373 6.44 -11.04 -8.03
CA ASP A 373 6.60 -9.60 -8.10
C ASP A 373 5.23 -8.92 -8.25
N LEU A 374 4.38 -9.41 -9.16
CA LEU A 374 3.08 -8.79 -9.42
C LEU A 374 2.13 -8.83 -8.22
N VAL A 375 2.22 -9.87 -7.39
CA VAL A 375 1.41 -9.97 -6.17
C VAL A 375 1.69 -8.78 -5.25
N TRP A 376 2.95 -8.46 -4.96
CA TRP A 376 3.31 -7.30 -4.14
C TRP A 376 3.18 -5.97 -4.89
N TRP A 377 3.50 -5.97 -6.18
CA TRP A 377 3.44 -4.77 -7.00
C TRP A 377 2.00 -4.28 -7.16
N SER A 378 1.01 -5.17 -7.17
CA SER A 378 -0.40 -4.77 -7.19
C SER A 378 -0.76 -3.90 -5.98
N ALA A 379 -0.29 -4.27 -4.78
CA ALA A 379 -0.55 -3.55 -3.54
C ALA A 379 0.24 -2.24 -3.47
N LEU A 380 1.54 -2.27 -3.78
CA LEU A 380 2.38 -1.08 -3.76
C LEU A 380 2.00 -0.08 -4.87
N TRP A 381 1.61 -0.55 -6.05
CA TRP A 381 1.01 0.30 -7.08
C TRP A 381 -0.29 0.92 -6.59
N TYR A 382 -1.20 0.12 -6.01
CA TYR A 382 -2.47 0.67 -5.53
C TYR A 382 -2.26 1.76 -4.49
N TRP A 383 -1.29 1.56 -3.60
CA TRP A 383 -0.91 2.49 -2.54
C TRP A 383 -0.37 3.83 -3.06
N ASN A 384 0.44 3.79 -4.12
CA ASN A 384 1.19 4.94 -4.61
C ASN A 384 0.58 5.61 -5.85
N ASP A 385 -0.43 5.02 -6.48
CA ASP A 385 -1.06 5.54 -7.70
C ASP A 385 -2.11 6.65 -7.41
N GLU A 386 -2.21 7.61 -8.32
CA GLU A 386 -3.23 8.66 -8.25
C GLU A 386 -4.60 8.15 -8.70
N ARG A 387 -5.55 8.11 -7.78
CA ARG A 387 -6.92 7.65 -8.05
C ARG A 387 -7.90 8.80 -7.94
N TRP A 388 -9.10 8.60 -8.48
CA TRP A 388 -10.19 9.59 -8.45
C TRP A 388 -10.55 10.07 -7.03
N ASN A 389 -10.30 9.23 -6.01
CA ASN A 389 -10.59 9.50 -4.60
C ASN A 389 -9.33 9.80 -3.76
N GLY A 390 -8.14 9.84 -4.36
CA GLY A 390 -6.87 10.23 -3.74
C GLY A 390 -5.73 9.24 -3.97
N ASN A 391 -4.60 9.53 -3.35
CA ASN A 391 -3.39 8.72 -3.34
C ASN A 391 -3.07 8.35 -1.88
N ILE A 392 -2.90 7.06 -1.58
CA ILE A 392 -2.79 6.60 -0.19
C ILE A 392 -1.46 7.05 0.42
N HIS A 393 -0.35 6.83 -0.29
CA HIS A 393 0.99 7.26 0.13
C HIS A 393 1.01 8.74 0.56
N LYS A 394 0.41 9.63 -0.24
CA LYS A 394 0.40 11.08 0.02
C LYS A 394 -0.38 11.50 1.26
N VAL A 395 -1.36 10.71 1.70
CA VAL A 395 -2.28 11.12 2.79
C VAL A 395 -2.09 10.31 4.07
N VAL A 396 -1.60 9.06 3.98
CA VAL A 396 -1.63 8.10 5.09
C VAL A 396 -0.80 8.52 6.29
N GLY A 397 0.27 9.28 6.05
CA GLY A 397 1.14 9.85 7.07
C GLY A 397 0.55 11.03 7.86
N LEU A 398 -0.52 11.65 7.35
CA LEU A 398 -1.14 12.86 7.90
C LEU A 398 -2.21 12.52 8.96
N PRO A 399 -2.61 13.48 9.82
CA PRO A 399 -3.75 13.30 10.72
C PRO A 399 -5.02 12.90 9.95
N GLY A 400 -5.69 11.82 10.36
CA GLY A 400 -6.83 11.26 9.62
C GLY A 400 -6.46 10.48 8.35
N GLY A 401 -5.17 10.34 8.05
CA GLY A 401 -4.64 9.64 6.88
C GLY A 401 -5.07 8.17 6.82
N PHE A 402 -5.13 7.49 7.97
CA PHE A 402 -5.59 6.10 8.02
C PHE A 402 -7.06 5.94 7.59
N ALA A 403 -7.95 6.82 8.09
CA ALA A 403 -9.35 6.83 7.66
C ALA A 403 -9.47 7.12 6.15
N LYS A 404 -8.65 8.03 5.63
CA LYS A 404 -8.60 8.32 4.20
C LYS A 404 -8.11 7.14 3.37
N ALA A 405 -7.11 6.39 3.85
CA ALA A 405 -6.66 5.16 3.21
C ALA A 405 -7.81 4.14 3.12
N THR A 406 -8.54 3.90 4.22
CA THR A 406 -9.72 3.03 4.23
C THR A 406 -10.79 3.50 3.24
N PHE A 407 -11.04 4.80 3.14
CA PHE A 407 -11.97 5.35 2.15
C PHE A 407 -11.51 5.15 0.71
N ILE A 408 -10.21 5.32 0.44
CA ILE A 408 -9.66 5.12 -0.90
C ILE A 408 -9.85 3.65 -1.31
N ILE A 409 -9.56 2.72 -0.40
CA ILE A 409 -9.64 1.28 -0.61
C ILE A 409 -11.09 0.80 -0.75
N ASN A 410 -11.97 1.13 0.20
CA ASN A 410 -13.33 0.57 0.24
C ASN A 410 -14.40 1.51 0.82
N GLY A 411 -14.27 2.82 0.56
CA GLY A 411 -15.13 3.83 1.19
C GLY A 411 -16.62 3.69 0.92
N GLY A 412 -17.02 3.12 -0.23
CA GLY A 412 -18.42 2.89 -0.57
C GLY A 412 -19.10 1.84 0.32
N LEU A 413 -18.33 0.93 0.94
CA LEU A 413 -18.84 -0.12 1.82
C LEU A 413 -18.54 0.12 3.28
N GLU A 414 -17.50 0.89 3.62
CA GLU A 414 -16.98 0.98 5.00
C GLU A 414 -17.05 2.36 5.63
N CYS A 415 -17.28 3.42 4.85
CA CYS A 415 -17.23 4.80 5.32
C CYS A 415 -18.58 5.53 5.25
N GLY A 416 -18.71 6.61 6.04
CA GLY A 416 -19.95 7.35 6.23
C GLY A 416 -20.68 6.94 7.52
N VAL A 417 -21.81 7.58 7.81
CA VAL A 417 -22.50 7.43 9.11
C VAL A 417 -23.06 6.02 9.33
N ASN A 418 -23.56 5.37 8.27
CA ASN A 418 -24.18 4.04 8.33
C ASN A 418 -23.77 3.17 7.13
N PRO A 419 -22.51 2.72 7.07
CA PRO A 419 -22.00 1.97 5.93
C PRO A 419 -22.46 0.50 5.96
N PRO A 420 -22.63 -0.17 4.80
CA PRO A 420 -23.05 -1.57 4.74
C PRO A 420 -22.12 -2.56 5.46
N ASN A 421 -20.81 -2.32 5.43
CA ASN A 421 -19.77 -3.19 5.98
C ASN A 421 -19.03 -2.48 7.13
N ARG A 422 -19.79 -2.08 8.15
CA ARG A 422 -19.29 -1.27 9.26
C ARG A 422 -18.16 -1.93 10.07
N ASP A 423 -18.22 -3.24 10.26
CA ASP A 423 -17.29 -3.93 11.16
C ASP A 423 -15.90 -4.13 10.55
N SER A 424 -15.78 -4.08 9.21
CA SER A 424 -14.48 -4.17 8.53
C SER A 424 -13.56 -3.01 8.92
N GLU A 425 -14.06 -1.78 8.99
CA GLU A 425 -13.25 -0.64 9.43
C GLU A 425 -12.71 -0.83 10.85
N LYS A 426 -13.52 -1.39 11.77
CA LYS A 426 -13.07 -1.65 13.14
C LYS A 426 -11.88 -2.60 13.14
N SER A 427 -11.91 -3.65 12.30
CA SER A 427 -10.80 -4.58 12.12
C SER A 427 -9.57 -3.88 11.53
N ARG A 428 -9.73 -3.01 10.52
CA ARG A 428 -8.63 -2.20 9.95
C ARG A 428 -7.97 -1.35 11.03
N ILE A 429 -8.76 -0.62 11.83
CA ILE A 429 -8.26 0.23 12.92
C ILE A 429 -7.54 -0.60 13.98
N ALA A 430 -8.07 -1.77 14.34
CA ALA A 430 -7.44 -2.67 15.30
C ALA A 430 -6.08 -3.18 14.80
N SER A 431 -6.00 -3.65 13.54
CA SER A 431 -4.74 -4.07 12.93
C SER A 431 -3.75 -2.91 12.83
N PHE A 432 -4.19 -1.71 12.43
CA PHE A 432 -3.34 -0.53 12.38
C PHE A 432 -2.74 -0.16 13.73
N LYS A 433 -3.55 -0.16 14.81
CA LYS A 433 -3.06 0.09 16.17
C LYS A 433 -2.06 -0.96 16.61
N LYS A 434 -2.33 -2.24 16.36
CA LYS A 434 -1.42 -3.35 16.63
C LYS A 434 -0.06 -3.14 15.92
N PHE A 435 -0.07 -2.77 14.64
CA PHE A 435 1.17 -2.56 13.91
C PHE A 435 1.89 -1.28 14.32
N CYS A 436 1.16 -0.21 14.66
CA CYS A 436 1.75 0.99 15.24
C CYS A 436 2.50 0.69 16.55
N GLU A 437 1.89 -0.10 17.44
CA GLU A 437 2.52 -0.54 18.68
C GLU A 437 3.79 -1.36 18.42
N LEU A 438 3.73 -2.34 17.52
CA LEU A 438 4.88 -3.18 17.14
C LEU A 438 6.03 -2.37 16.52
N LEU A 439 5.71 -1.32 15.78
CA LEU A 439 6.69 -0.44 15.14
C LEU A 439 7.12 0.72 16.04
N GLY A 440 6.57 0.86 17.25
CA GLY A 440 6.94 1.90 18.20
C GLY A 440 6.52 3.31 17.76
N VAL A 441 5.34 3.45 17.15
CA VAL A 441 4.79 4.75 16.73
C VAL A 441 3.37 4.93 17.25
N ALA A 442 2.98 6.16 17.60
CA ALA A 442 1.59 6.46 17.92
C ALA A 442 0.72 6.47 16.64
N PRO A 443 -0.48 5.86 16.66
CA PRO A 443 -1.36 5.78 15.49
C PRO A 443 -1.91 7.14 15.06
N GLY A 444 -1.89 8.13 15.94
CA GLY A 444 -2.51 9.44 15.71
C GLY A 444 -4.02 9.41 15.91
N ASP A 445 -4.66 10.50 15.51
CA ASP A 445 -6.10 10.74 15.72
C ASP A 445 -6.90 10.55 14.41
N ASN A 446 -8.23 10.63 14.52
CA ASN A 446 -9.17 10.58 13.38
C ASN A 446 -9.06 9.29 12.55
N LEU A 447 -8.91 8.15 13.23
CA LEU A 447 -8.70 6.85 12.58
C LEU A 447 -9.94 6.29 11.86
N SER A 448 -11.13 6.81 12.17
CA SER A 448 -12.39 6.33 11.59
C SER A 448 -12.91 7.28 10.51
N CYS A 449 -13.30 6.70 9.39
CA CYS A 449 -14.11 7.26 8.32
C CYS A 449 -15.63 7.08 8.53
N GLN A 450 -16.07 6.53 9.67
CA GLN A 450 -17.49 6.33 10.02
C GLN A 450 -18.07 7.47 10.85
N THR A 451 -17.71 8.71 10.50
CA THR A 451 -18.17 9.92 11.18
C THR A 451 -18.91 10.81 10.20
N ALA A 452 -19.76 11.71 10.72
CA ALA A 452 -20.44 12.70 9.89
C ALA A 452 -19.46 13.73 9.29
N ASP A 453 -18.28 13.87 9.90
CA ASP A 453 -17.23 14.81 9.46
C ASP A 453 -16.32 14.21 8.38
N PHE A 454 -16.53 12.94 8.00
CA PHE A 454 -15.77 12.26 6.97
C PHE A 454 -16.53 12.18 5.62
N PRO A 455 -15.86 12.39 4.46
CA PRO A 455 -14.44 12.73 4.31
C PRO A 455 -14.15 14.20 4.70
N PRO A 456 -13.01 14.50 5.32
CA PRO A 456 -12.62 15.88 5.59
C PRO A 456 -12.58 16.69 4.28
N LYS A 457 -13.11 17.91 4.31
CA LYS A 457 -13.09 18.81 3.14
C LYS A 457 -11.67 19.25 2.74
N ALA A 458 -10.69 19.07 3.61
CA ALA A 458 -9.29 19.34 3.36
C ALA A 458 -8.46 18.18 3.94
N LEU A 459 -7.92 17.34 3.06
CA LEU A 459 -6.86 16.38 3.32
C LEU A 459 -5.77 16.60 2.29
#